data_AF-A0A6H5KWA6-F1
#
_entry.id   AF-A0A6H5KWA6-F1
#
_cell.length_a   1.000
_cell.length_b   1.000
_cell.length_c   1.000
_cell.angle_alpha   90.00
_cell.angle_beta   90.00
_cell.angle_gamma   90.00
#
_symmetry.space_group_name_H-M   'P 1'
#
loop_
_entity.id
_entity.type
_entity.pdbx_description
1 polymer ?
#
loop_
_entity_poly.entity_id
_entity_poly.type
_entity_poly.pdbx_seq_one_letter_code
_entity_poly.pdbx_strand_id
1 'polypeptide(L)'
;MYAQDLLVVVVVMTYACVAPVVIVPALMFFFLAQVVYRHQLLYVYVPTFESGGSFFPKMFRRWIFALFTAQATMVGMCLLKQGFKQAYSVMFLMVLTYVYKRKVRSTYEPVSFSLPLEIARGLDLDRAESGQEGQEEDEALHPAADEYLQPELREPAFVGPEDLFVEAKCGGGGGGGGGDGSGRGDGKGGSGEVDGGVDGGGGGGGPPDETF
;
A
#
# COMPACT_ATOMS: atom_id res chain seq x y z
N MET A 1 5.44 8.56 17.41
CA MET A 1 6.62 8.71 16.53
C MET A 1 6.36 9.65 15.36
N TYR A 2 5.73 9.24 14.26
CA TYR A 2 5.69 10.00 12.99
C TYR A 2 5.40 11.52 13.07
N ALA A 3 4.45 11.96 13.89
CA ALA A 3 4.13 13.40 14.03
C ALA A 3 5.29 14.23 14.63
N GLN A 4 6.12 13.62 15.47
CA GLN A 4 7.29 14.27 16.09
C GLN A 4 8.39 14.48 15.04
N ASP A 5 8.68 13.48 14.22
CA ASP A 5 9.67 13.58 13.15
C ASP A 5 9.28 14.64 12.11
N LEU A 6 7.99 14.71 11.74
CA LEU A 6 7.49 15.77 10.85
C LEU A 6 7.63 17.17 11.46
N LEU A 7 7.46 17.31 12.79
CA LEU A 7 7.70 18.59 13.48
C LEU A 7 9.18 18.96 13.41
N VAL A 8 10.09 18.02 13.69
CA VAL A 8 11.54 18.23 13.57
C VAL A 8 11.93 18.64 12.15
N VAL A 9 11.38 18.00 11.11
CA VAL A 9 11.56 18.41 9.70
C VAL A 9 11.15 19.87 9.47
N VAL A 10 9.97 20.29 9.93
CA VAL A 10 9.45 21.66 9.73
C VAL A 10 10.35 22.68 10.44
N VAL A 11 10.81 22.37 11.66
CA VAL A 11 11.74 23.20 12.42
C VAL A 11 13.09 23.29 11.70
N VAL A 12 13.71 22.16 11.34
CA VAL A 12 15.00 22.14 10.62
C VAL A 12 14.93 22.94 9.32
N MET A 13 13.88 22.77 8.51
CA MET A 13 13.73 23.51 7.24
C MET A 13 13.58 25.03 7.42
N THR A 14 12.89 25.47 8.48
CA THR A 14 12.72 26.91 8.75
C THR A 14 13.98 27.55 9.33
N TYR A 15 14.70 26.87 10.23
CA TYR A 15 15.96 27.35 10.79
C TYR A 15 17.16 27.22 9.82
N ALA A 16 17.15 26.25 8.90
CA ALA A 16 18.19 26.08 7.87
C ALA A 16 18.39 27.36 7.01
N CYS A 17 17.30 28.09 6.75
CA CYS A 17 17.35 29.37 6.04
C CYS A 17 17.91 30.53 6.88
N VAL A 18 17.85 30.45 8.21
CA VAL A 18 18.35 31.49 9.13
C VAL A 18 19.82 31.28 9.46
N ALA A 19 20.20 30.03 9.80
CA ALA A 19 21.55 29.66 10.17
C ALA A 19 21.88 28.24 9.65
N PRO A 20 22.64 28.10 8.56
CA PRO A 20 22.87 26.79 7.92
C PRO A 20 23.64 25.80 8.80
N VAL A 21 24.28 26.26 9.88
CA VAL A 21 24.98 25.42 10.87
C VAL A 21 24.04 24.38 11.50
N VAL A 22 22.72 24.65 11.61
CA VAL A 22 21.75 23.69 12.16
C VAL A 22 21.57 22.44 11.30
N ILE A 23 21.96 22.49 10.02
CA ILE A 23 21.82 21.37 9.09
C ILE A 23 22.77 20.22 9.49
N VAL A 24 23.95 20.52 10.04
CA VAL A 24 24.96 19.50 10.42
C VAL A 24 24.43 18.53 11.50
N PRO A 25 23.97 18.97 12.68
CA PRO A 25 23.38 18.07 13.67
C PRO A 25 22.04 17.47 13.19
N ALA A 26 21.27 18.19 12.37
CA ALA A 26 20.02 17.65 11.83
C ALA A 26 20.24 16.47 10.87
N LEU A 27 21.25 16.55 9.99
CA LEU A 27 21.62 15.43 9.11
C LEU A 27 22.10 14.22 9.92
N MET A 28 22.92 14.42 10.95
CA MET A 28 23.33 13.35 11.86
C MET A 28 22.12 12.68 12.55
N PHE A 29 21.16 13.47 13.02
CA PHE A 29 19.91 12.96 13.60
C PHE A 29 19.09 12.16 12.58
N PHE A 30 18.82 12.71 11.40
CA PHE A 30 18.03 12.02 10.36
C PHE A 30 18.72 10.76 9.82
N PHE A 31 20.05 10.75 9.73
CA PHE A 31 20.82 9.58 9.32
C PHE A 31 20.66 8.42 10.33
N LEU A 32 20.85 8.70 11.62
CA LEU A 32 20.65 7.72 12.70
C LEU A 32 19.19 7.23 12.75
N ALA A 33 18.22 8.15 12.65
CA ALA A 33 16.80 7.81 12.61
C ALA A 33 16.46 6.91 11.42
N GLN A 34 17.01 7.17 10.23
CA GLN A 34 16.79 6.34 9.04
C GLN A 34 17.30 4.90 9.23
N VAL A 35 18.46 4.71 9.84
CA VAL A 35 19.02 3.37 10.12
C VAL A 35 18.15 2.62 11.13
N VAL A 36 17.79 3.27 12.23
CA VAL A 36 16.95 2.67 13.29
C VAL A 36 15.56 2.31 12.75
N TYR A 37 14.89 3.21 12.03
CA TYR A 37 13.55 2.95 11.49
C TYR A 37 13.55 1.84 10.44
N ARG A 38 14.56 1.75 9.57
CA ARG A 38 14.70 0.59 8.67
C ARG A 38 14.81 -0.72 9.44
N HIS A 39 15.64 -0.76 10.49
CA HIS A 39 15.83 -1.99 11.25
C HIS A 39 14.55 -2.41 11.98
N GLN A 40 13.82 -1.47 12.56
CA GLN A 40 12.53 -1.75 13.22
C GLN A 40 11.45 -2.22 12.23
N LEU A 41 11.37 -1.61 11.05
CA LEU A 41 10.38 -1.97 10.02
C LEU A 41 10.63 -3.35 9.40
N LEU A 42 11.87 -3.84 9.34
CA LEU A 42 12.16 -5.18 8.80
C LEU A 42 12.04 -6.32 9.84
N TYR A 43 12.29 -6.05 11.12
CA TYR A 43 12.48 -7.11 12.13
C TYR A 43 11.48 -7.10 13.30
N VAL A 44 10.71 -6.01 13.50
CA VAL A 44 9.89 -5.84 14.72
C VAL A 44 8.44 -5.47 14.39
N TYR A 45 8.22 -4.57 13.43
CA TYR A 45 6.87 -4.12 13.10
C TYR A 45 6.20 -4.99 12.04
N VAL A 46 5.30 -5.87 12.48
CA VAL A 46 4.30 -6.50 11.60
C VAL A 46 3.18 -5.46 11.33
N PRO A 47 2.92 -5.09 10.06
CA PRO A 47 1.83 -4.18 9.75
C PRO A 47 0.47 -4.88 9.95
N THR A 48 -0.36 -4.35 10.86
CA THR A 48 -1.73 -4.84 11.08
C THR A 48 -2.78 -4.12 10.24
N PHE A 49 -2.40 -3.07 9.51
CA PHE A 49 -3.30 -2.26 8.69
C PHE A 49 -2.63 -1.86 7.38
N GLU A 50 -3.08 -2.46 6.27
CA GLU A 50 -2.64 -2.11 4.93
C GLU A 50 -3.29 -0.81 4.44
N SER A 51 -2.61 0.32 4.67
CA SER A 51 -3.14 1.65 4.31
C SER A 51 -2.88 2.11 2.87
N GLY A 52 -2.34 1.23 2.01
CA GLY A 52 -2.12 1.49 0.57
C GLY A 52 -1.30 2.75 0.26
N GLY A 53 -0.42 3.20 1.16
CA GLY A 53 0.38 4.42 0.97
C GLY A 53 -0.36 5.75 1.19
N SER A 54 -1.62 5.74 1.67
CA SER A 54 -2.46 6.94 1.89
C SER A 54 -1.81 8.03 2.80
N PHE A 55 -0.75 7.70 3.53
CA PHE A 55 0.01 8.66 4.34
C PHE A 55 0.97 9.56 3.52
N PHE A 56 1.42 9.15 2.33
CA PHE A 56 2.40 9.94 1.55
C PHE A 56 1.89 11.33 1.15
N PRO A 57 0.66 11.53 0.64
CA PRO A 57 0.12 12.87 0.36
C PRO A 57 -0.19 13.67 1.63
N LYS A 58 -0.31 13.00 2.78
CA LYS A 58 -0.37 13.66 4.09
C LYS A 58 1.03 14.21 4.44
N MET A 59 2.09 13.43 4.27
CA MET A 59 3.50 13.83 4.45
C MET A 59 3.85 15.06 3.61
N PHE A 60 3.68 14.96 2.29
CA PHE A 60 4.14 15.96 1.33
C PHE A 60 3.53 17.35 1.57
N ARG A 61 2.27 17.41 2.02
CA ARG A 61 1.62 18.66 2.43
C ARG A 61 2.32 19.37 3.60
N ARG A 62 2.93 18.65 4.54
CA ARG A 62 3.71 19.25 5.65
C ARG A 62 5.05 19.78 5.16
N TRP A 63 5.72 19.08 4.25
CA TRP A 63 6.96 19.55 3.60
C TRP A 63 6.75 20.84 2.80
N ILE A 64 5.68 20.92 1.99
CA ILE A 64 5.32 22.15 1.27
C ILE A 64 4.99 23.29 2.24
N PHE A 65 4.34 23.00 3.38
CA PHE A 65 4.08 24.01 4.41
C PHE A 65 5.39 24.52 5.03
N ALA A 66 6.33 23.64 5.39
CA ALA A 66 7.64 24.03 5.91
C ALA A 66 8.41 24.93 4.93
N LEU A 67 8.42 24.58 3.63
CA LEU A 67 9.02 25.39 2.57
C LEU A 67 8.38 26.78 2.47
N PHE A 68 7.06 26.86 2.56
CA PHE A 68 6.34 28.14 2.53
C PHE A 68 6.67 29.01 3.76
N THR A 69 6.76 28.41 4.95
CA THR A 69 7.19 29.12 6.16
C THR A 69 8.65 29.58 6.06
N ALA A 70 9.54 28.77 5.47
CA ALA A 70 10.94 29.15 5.23
C ALA A 70 11.09 30.31 4.22
N GLN A 71 10.22 30.36 3.20
CA GLN A 71 10.14 31.51 2.28
C GLN A 71 9.62 32.77 3.00
N ALA A 72 8.59 32.63 3.83
CA ALA A 72 8.04 33.74 4.61
C ALA A 72 9.07 34.35 5.59
N THR A 73 9.86 33.50 6.28
CA THR A 73 10.95 33.99 7.15
C THR A 73 12.08 34.65 6.35
N MET A 74 12.44 34.12 5.17
CA MET A 74 13.39 34.76 4.26
C MET A 74 12.91 36.15 3.79
N VAL A 75 11.63 36.31 3.43
CA VAL A 75 11.05 37.63 3.11
C VAL A 75 11.17 38.58 4.31
N GLY A 76 10.82 38.11 5.51
CA GLY A 76 10.95 38.90 6.75
C GLY A 76 12.38 39.40 7.00
N MET A 77 13.38 38.53 6.84
CA MET A 77 14.80 38.92 6.98
C MET A 77 15.25 39.92 5.89
N CYS A 78 14.77 39.77 4.65
CA CYS A 78 15.10 40.69 3.56
C CYS A 78 14.49 42.08 3.75
N LEU A 79 13.27 42.16 4.29
CA LEU A 79 12.61 43.42 4.64
C LEU A 79 13.38 44.20 5.72
N LEU A 80 13.83 43.51 6.79
CA LEU A 80 14.65 44.12 7.85
C LEU A 80 15.98 44.67 7.32
N LYS A 81 16.60 44.03 6.33
CA LYS A 81 17.90 44.43 5.74
C LYS A 81 17.78 45.41 4.57
N GLN A 82 16.60 46.00 4.31
CA GLN A 82 16.35 46.95 3.20
C GLN A 82 16.73 46.39 1.81
N GLY A 83 16.72 45.06 1.66
CA GLY A 83 17.25 44.35 0.49
C GLY A 83 16.24 44.20 -0.65
N PHE A 84 15.65 45.31 -1.14
CA PHE A 84 14.49 45.29 -2.04
C PHE A 84 14.63 44.36 -3.26
N LYS A 85 15.77 44.39 -3.97
CA LYS A 85 16.03 43.53 -5.14
C LYS A 85 15.92 42.03 -4.81
N GLN A 86 16.39 41.61 -3.63
CA GLN A 86 16.33 40.23 -3.18
C GLN A 86 14.91 39.87 -2.71
N ALA A 87 14.22 40.79 -2.03
CA ALA A 87 12.84 40.60 -1.59
C ALA A 87 11.88 40.33 -2.77
N TYR A 88 12.02 41.05 -3.90
CA TYR A 88 11.22 40.77 -5.11
C TYR A 88 11.45 39.36 -5.69
N SER A 89 12.70 38.88 -5.69
CA SER A 89 13.03 37.53 -6.16
C SER A 89 12.42 36.44 -5.26
N VAL A 90 12.50 36.58 -3.94
CA VAL A 90 11.86 35.64 -3.00
C VAL A 90 10.33 35.70 -3.08
N MET A 91 9.76 36.90 -3.29
CA MET A 91 8.31 37.06 -3.50
C MET A 91 7.82 36.30 -4.75
N PHE A 92 8.55 36.38 -5.86
CA PHE A 92 8.27 35.58 -7.06
C PHE A 92 8.34 34.08 -6.78
N LEU A 93 9.35 33.63 -6.03
CA LEU A 93 9.51 32.24 -5.60
C LEU A 93 8.33 31.74 -4.75
N MET A 94 7.78 32.60 -3.89
CA MET A 94 6.63 32.30 -3.03
C MET A 94 5.33 32.18 -3.84
N VAL A 95 5.14 33.00 -4.88
CA VAL A 95 4.02 32.86 -5.83
C VAL A 95 4.12 31.55 -6.61
N LEU A 96 5.32 31.21 -7.12
CA LEU A 96 5.56 29.94 -7.83
C LEU A 96 5.26 28.73 -6.92
N THR A 97 5.70 28.79 -5.66
CA THR A 97 5.45 27.75 -4.65
C THR A 97 3.96 27.60 -4.33
N TYR A 98 3.20 28.70 -4.29
CA TYR A 98 1.74 28.66 -4.14
C TYR A 98 1.04 28.02 -5.34
N VAL A 99 1.45 28.35 -6.58
CA VAL A 99 0.92 27.72 -7.80
C VAL A 99 1.25 26.22 -7.84
N TYR A 100 2.49 25.84 -7.49
CA TYR A 100 2.90 24.44 -7.40
C TYR A 100 2.07 23.69 -6.35
N LYS A 101 1.91 24.24 -5.13
CA LYS A 101 1.03 23.68 -4.09
C LYS A 101 -0.41 23.47 -4.59
N ARG A 102 -0.95 24.41 -5.38
CA ARG A 102 -2.30 24.28 -5.96
C ARG A 102 -2.37 23.17 -7.01
N LYS A 103 -1.40 23.07 -7.93
CA LYS A 103 -1.31 21.96 -8.89
C LYS A 103 -1.17 20.61 -8.19
N VAL A 104 -0.23 20.48 -7.26
CA VAL A 104 -0.05 19.29 -6.43
C VAL A 104 -1.35 18.89 -5.74
N ARG A 105 -2.04 19.83 -5.07
CA ARG A 105 -3.32 19.50 -4.43
C ARG A 105 -4.33 18.96 -5.43
N SER A 106 -4.48 19.60 -6.59
CA SER A 106 -5.43 19.18 -7.63
C SER A 106 -5.11 17.83 -8.27
N THR A 107 -3.83 17.45 -8.38
CA THR A 107 -3.42 16.21 -9.03
C THR A 107 -3.35 15.03 -8.06
N TYR A 108 -2.83 15.24 -6.84
CA TYR A 108 -2.57 14.16 -5.89
C TYR A 108 -3.76 13.87 -4.94
N GLU A 109 -4.79 14.73 -4.89
CA GLU A 109 -6.02 14.45 -4.15
C GLU A 109 -6.82 13.29 -4.78
N PRO A 110 -7.20 13.28 -6.07
CA PRO A 110 -7.95 12.15 -6.66
C PRO A 110 -7.16 10.83 -6.66
N VAL A 111 -5.87 10.88 -7.03
CA VAL A 111 -5.00 9.68 -7.10
C VAL A 111 -4.76 9.03 -5.73
N SER A 112 -4.95 9.76 -4.62
CA SER A 112 -4.76 9.22 -3.27
C SER A 112 -5.97 8.48 -2.70
N PHE A 113 -7.15 8.58 -3.34
CA PHE A 113 -8.41 8.04 -2.83
C PHE A 113 -9.14 7.13 -3.83
N SER A 114 -8.68 7.05 -5.07
CA SER A 114 -9.27 6.22 -6.11
C SER A 114 -8.23 5.31 -6.72
N LEU A 115 -8.43 3.99 -6.62
CA LEU A 115 -7.68 3.02 -7.40
C LEU A 115 -8.12 3.17 -8.87
N PRO A 116 -7.20 3.36 -9.83
CA PRO A 116 -7.59 3.54 -11.22
C PRO A 116 -8.15 2.23 -11.80
N LEU A 117 -9.25 2.35 -12.56
CA LEU A 117 -10.01 1.20 -13.09
C LEU A 117 -9.17 0.25 -13.96
N GLU A 118 -8.13 0.78 -14.61
CA GLU A 118 -7.17 0.00 -15.40
C GLU A 118 -6.35 -0.98 -14.54
N ILE A 119 -5.92 -0.55 -13.34
CA ILE A 119 -5.21 -1.43 -12.40
C ILE A 119 -6.18 -2.45 -11.79
N ALA A 120 -7.42 -2.03 -11.46
CA ALA A 120 -8.44 -2.96 -10.99
C ALA A 120 -8.69 -4.07 -12.02
N ARG A 121 -8.98 -3.70 -13.28
CA ARG A 121 -9.16 -4.66 -14.37
C ARG A 121 -7.94 -5.57 -14.60
N GLY A 122 -6.72 -5.05 -14.45
CA GLY A 122 -5.51 -5.86 -14.53
C GLY A 122 -5.46 -6.94 -13.44
N LEU A 123 -5.73 -6.55 -12.19
CA LEU A 123 -5.80 -7.48 -11.06
C LEU A 123 -6.94 -8.50 -11.20
N ASP A 124 -8.09 -8.10 -11.74
CA ASP A 124 -9.22 -8.99 -12.02
C ASP A 124 -8.84 -10.04 -13.08
N LEU A 125 -8.14 -9.65 -14.15
CA LEU A 125 -7.64 -10.56 -15.19
C LEU A 125 -6.51 -11.46 -14.71
N ASP A 126 -5.57 -10.96 -13.91
CA ASP A 126 -4.51 -11.78 -13.30
C ASP A 126 -5.13 -12.84 -12.36
N ARG A 127 -6.20 -12.48 -11.63
CA ARG A 127 -6.97 -13.42 -10.81
C ARG A 127 -7.72 -14.45 -11.67
N ALA A 128 -8.28 -14.03 -12.80
CA ALA A 128 -8.95 -14.90 -13.77
C ALA A 128 -8.01 -16.01 -14.27
N GLU A 129 -6.83 -15.63 -14.76
CA GLU A 129 -5.83 -16.58 -15.28
C GLU A 129 -5.30 -17.55 -14.21
N SER A 130 -5.36 -17.18 -12.93
CA SER A 130 -4.98 -18.05 -11.81
C SER A 130 -6.03 -19.13 -11.45
N GLY A 131 -7.18 -19.17 -12.14
CA GLY A 131 -8.11 -20.31 -12.11
C GLY A 131 -9.11 -20.34 -10.95
N GLN A 132 -9.33 -19.21 -10.27
CA GLN A 132 -10.22 -19.08 -9.10
C GLN A 132 -11.70 -18.80 -9.43
N GLU A 133 -12.05 -18.55 -10.70
CA GLU A 133 -13.35 -17.96 -11.08
C GLU A 133 -14.57 -18.90 -10.92
N GLY A 134 -14.38 -20.22 -10.85
CA GLY A 134 -15.49 -21.19 -10.95
C GLY A 134 -16.31 -21.42 -9.68
N GLN A 135 -15.83 -20.98 -8.52
CA GLN A 135 -16.44 -21.28 -7.21
C GLN A 135 -16.66 -20.03 -6.34
N GLU A 136 -15.99 -18.91 -6.65
CA GLU A 136 -15.93 -17.73 -5.77
C GLU A 136 -17.17 -16.80 -5.85
N GLU A 137 -18.05 -16.88 -6.84
CA GLU A 137 -19.16 -15.90 -6.94
C GLU A 137 -20.21 -16.00 -5.81
N ASP A 138 -20.61 -17.22 -5.42
CA ASP A 138 -21.42 -17.46 -4.22
C ASP A 138 -20.54 -17.65 -2.96
N GLU A 139 -19.33 -18.23 -3.10
CA GLU A 139 -18.46 -18.58 -1.97
C GLU A 139 -17.58 -17.42 -1.47
N ALA A 140 -17.41 -16.32 -2.20
CA ALA A 140 -16.70 -15.12 -1.73
C ALA A 140 -17.62 -14.06 -1.09
N LEU A 141 -18.92 -14.09 -1.38
CA LEU A 141 -19.91 -13.20 -0.77
C LEU A 141 -20.06 -13.48 0.74
N HIS A 142 -19.98 -14.77 1.12
CA HIS A 142 -20.03 -15.22 2.52
C HIS A 142 -18.82 -14.79 3.39
N PRO A 143 -17.56 -15.12 3.05
CA PRO A 143 -16.39 -14.74 3.86
C PRO A 143 -16.19 -13.23 3.91
N ALA A 144 -16.56 -12.49 2.85
CA ALA A 144 -16.58 -11.03 2.90
C ALA A 144 -17.61 -10.51 3.92
N ALA A 145 -18.81 -11.10 3.99
CA ALA A 145 -19.80 -10.73 5.01
C ALA A 145 -19.32 -11.07 6.43
N ASP A 146 -18.67 -12.22 6.62
CA ASP A 146 -18.14 -12.67 7.91
C ASP A 146 -16.86 -11.92 8.35
N GLU A 147 -16.09 -11.35 7.42
CA GLU A 147 -14.90 -10.53 7.70
C GLU A 147 -15.26 -9.13 8.24
N TYR A 148 -16.36 -8.54 7.76
CA TYR A 148 -16.87 -7.25 8.26
C TYR A 148 -17.86 -7.39 9.44
N LEU A 149 -18.11 -8.61 9.93
CA LEU A 149 -18.90 -8.84 11.13
C LEU A 149 -18.19 -8.27 12.37
N GLN A 150 -18.97 -7.79 13.35
CA GLN A 150 -18.40 -7.37 14.63
C GLN A 150 -17.77 -8.58 15.32
N PRO A 151 -16.58 -8.45 15.94
CA PRO A 151 -15.83 -9.58 16.52
C PRO A 151 -16.57 -10.26 17.68
N GLU A 152 -17.63 -9.64 18.20
CA GLU A 152 -18.51 -10.13 19.27
C GLU A 152 -19.70 -10.95 18.73
N LEU A 153 -20.00 -10.86 17.42
CA LEU A 153 -21.08 -11.58 16.73
C LEU A 153 -20.56 -12.71 15.84
N ARG A 154 -19.25 -12.76 15.58
CA ARG A 154 -18.59 -13.92 14.96
C ARG A 154 -18.78 -15.12 15.88
N GLU A 155 -19.41 -16.19 15.39
CA GLU A 155 -19.57 -17.39 16.22
C GLU A 155 -18.18 -17.87 16.66
N PRO A 156 -17.95 -18.14 17.96
CA PRO A 156 -16.72 -18.77 18.37
C PRO A 156 -16.69 -20.13 17.67
N ALA A 157 -15.59 -20.44 16.97
CA ALA A 157 -15.36 -21.79 16.47
C ALA A 157 -15.56 -22.74 17.65
N PHE A 158 -16.62 -23.57 17.59
CA PHE A 158 -16.95 -24.50 18.66
C PHE A 158 -15.92 -25.61 18.63
N VAL A 159 -14.79 -25.36 19.31
CA VAL A 159 -13.71 -26.31 19.56
C VAL A 159 -14.35 -27.52 20.22
N GLY A 160 -14.40 -28.64 19.50
CA GLY A 160 -14.99 -29.86 20.01
C GLY A 160 -14.21 -30.33 21.25
N PRO A 161 -14.83 -31.11 22.15
CA PRO A 161 -14.11 -31.68 23.30
C PRO A 161 -12.93 -32.58 22.89
N GLU A 162 -12.89 -33.03 21.64
CA GLU A 162 -11.75 -33.73 21.02
C GLU A 162 -10.56 -32.80 20.67
N ASP A 163 -10.81 -31.58 20.17
CA ASP A 163 -9.79 -30.63 19.74
C ASP A 163 -9.05 -30.00 20.93
N LEU A 164 -9.78 -29.74 22.02
CA LEU A 164 -9.24 -29.12 23.24
C LEU A 164 -8.17 -30.00 23.92
N PHE A 165 -8.24 -31.32 23.72
CA PHE A 165 -7.24 -32.28 24.23
C PHE A 165 -5.98 -32.33 23.35
N VAL A 166 -6.08 -31.91 22.08
CA VAL A 166 -4.95 -31.78 21.14
C VAL A 166 -4.23 -30.45 21.36
N GLU A 167 -4.96 -29.33 21.47
CA GLU A 167 -4.34 -28.03 21.78
C GLU A 167 -3.68 -28.03 23.16
N ALA A 168 -4.30 -28.60 24.19
CA ALA A 168 -3.68 -28.71 25.52
C ALA A 168 -2.40 -29.58 25.54
N LYS A 169 -2.20 -30.44 24.54
CA LYS A 169 -0.98 -31.27 24.38
C LYS A 169 0.09 -30.61 23.52
N CYS A 170 -0.29 -29.71 22.62
CA CYS A 170 0.61 -28.98 21.71
C CYS A 170 0.91 -27.53 22.15
N GLY A 171 0.15 -26.96 23.09
CA GLY A 171 0.21 -25.56 23.56
C GLY A 171 1.49 -25.15 24.31
N GLY A 172 2.56 -25.93 24.23
CA GLY A 172 3.92 -25.58 24.69
C GLY A 172 4.66 -24.67 23.70
N GLY A 173 4.01 -23.61 23.19
CA GLY A 173 4.59 -22.66 22.25
C GLY A 173 3.67 -22.40 21.04
N GLY A 174 2.83 -21.36 21.10
CA GLY A 174 1.92 -20.99 20.02
C GLY A 174 2.37 -19.72 19.28
N GLY A 175 2.29 -19.72 17.95
CA GLY A 175 2.58 -18.52 17.17
C GLY A 175 2.81 -18.64 15.66
N GLY A 176 2.28 -19.64 14.95
CA GLY A 176 2.23 -19.59 13.48
C GLY A 176 2.25 -20.94 12.76
N GLY A 177 1.27 -21.17 11.88
CA GLY A 177 1.25 -22.28 10.93
C GLY A 177 0.04 -23.20 11.06
N GLY A 178 -1.06 -22.86 10.38
CA GLY A 178 -2.14 -23.79 10.04
C GLY A 178 -2.18 -23.92 8.51
N GLY A 179 -1.90 -25.11 7.99
CA GLY A 179 -1.99 -25.43 6.57
C GLY A 179 -3.09 -26.45 6.31
N ASP A 180 -3.63 -26.45 5.10
CA ASP A 180 -4.82 -27.24 4.75
C ASP A 180 -4.59 -28.75 4.77
N GLY A 181 -5.41 -29.44 5.57
CA GLY A 181 -5.49 -30.90 5.63
C GLY A 181 -6.64 -31.43 4.78
N SER A 182 -6.36 -31.86 3.55
CA SER A 182 -7.35 -32.51 2.69
C SER A 182 -7.75 -33.89 3.24
N GLY A 183 -9.07 -34.13 3.37
CA GLY A 183 -9.64 -35.43 3.78
C GLY A 183 -10.87 -35.80 2.96
N ARG A 184 -10.72 -36.74 2.00
CA ARG A 184 -11.80 -37.31 1.18
C ARG A 184 -11.91 -38.83 1.37
N GLY A 185 -13.15 -39.32 1.43
CA GLY A 185 -13.61 -40.71 1.24
C GLY A 185 -15.16 -40.72 1.40
N ASP A 186 -16.01 -41.53 0.79
CA ASP A 186 -15.95 -42.59 -0.26
C ASP A 186 -17.37 -42.61 -0.92
N GLY A 187 -17.68 -43.23 -2.09
CA GLY A 187 -16.89 -44.08 -2.97
C GLY A 187 -17.74 -44.91 -3.95
N LYS A 188 -17.10 -45.88 -4.63
CA LYS A 188 -17.66 -46.99 -5.46
C LYS A 188 -18.49 -46.72 -6.74
N GLY A 189 -17.91 -47.19 -7.86
CA GLY A 189 -18.61 -47.95 -8.91
C GLY A 189 -18.98 -47.18 -10.20
N GLY A 190 -18.75 -47.70 -11.42
CA GLY A 190 -18.00 -48.90 -11.81
C GLY A 190 -18.19 -49.29 -13.30
N SER A 191 -17.14 -49.83 -13.92
CA SER A 191 -17.09 -50.57 -15.21
C SER A 191 -17.47 -49.88 -16.53
N GLY A 192 -16.60 -50.04 -17.54
CA GLY A 192 -16.85 -49.68 -18.94
C GLY A 192 -15.59 -49.65 -19.80
N GLU A 193 -15.10 -50.82 -20.24
CA GLU A 193 -14.08 -50.93 -21.30
C GLU A 193 -14.60 -50.43 -22.67
N VAL A 194 -13.69 -50.01 -23.57
CA VAL A 194 -13.48 -50.59 -24.91
C VAL A 194 -12.32 -49.86 -25.63
N ASP A 195 -11.49 -50.65 -26.34
CA ASP A 195 -10.33 -50.27 -27.15
C ASP A 195 -10.61 -49.52 -28.47
N GLY A 196 -9.61 -48.75 -28.92
CA GLY A 196 -9.00 -49.02 -30.25
C GLY A 196 -9.25 -48.07 -31.44
N GLY A 197 -8.16 -47.82 -32.21
CA GLY A 197 -8.19 -47.32 -33.61
C GLY A 197 -8.11 -45.78 -33.77
N VAL A 198 -7.13 -45.11 -34.38
CA VAL A 198 -6.30 -45.28 -35.61
C VAL A 198 -6.84 -44.53 -36.86
N ASP A 199 -5.97 -43.67 -37.39
CA ASP A 199 -5.85 -43.08 -38.75
C ASP A 199 -6.86 -42.06 -39.36
N GLY A 200 -6.25 -41.02 -39.96
CA GLY A 200 -6.74 -40.25 -41.13
C GLY A 200 -7.61 -39.00 -40.83
N GLY A 201 -7.48 -37.87 -41.52
CA GLY A 201 -6.55 -37.47 -42.59
C GLY A 201 -7.16 -36.39 -43.52
N GLY A 202 -6.39 -35.35 -43.88
CA GLY A 202 -6.84 -34.20 -44.72
C GLY A 202 -7.67 -33.18 -43.93
N GLY A 203 -7.47 -31.86 -44.01
CA GLY A 203 -7.15 -31.00 -45.16
C GLY A 203 -8.40 -30.14 -45.44
N GLY A 204 -8.35 -28.85 -45.73
CA GLY A 204 -7.29 -27.84 -45.89
C GLY A 204 -7.96 -26.52 -46.31
N GLY A 205 -7.28 -25.38 -46.24
CA GLY A 205 -7.88 -24.10 -46.64
C GLY A 205 -7.38 -22.90 -45.83
N GLY A 206 -6.26 -22.32 -46.27
CA GLY A 206 -5.88 -20.96 -45.90
C GLY A 206 -6.68 -19.90 -46.69
N PRO A 207 -6.47 -18.61 -46.40
CA PRO A 207 -7.34 -17.50 -46.83
C PRO A 207 -7.03 -16.98 -48.25
N PRO A 208 -7.81 -16.00 -48.73
CA PRO A 208 -7.34 -14.60 -48.75
C PRO A 208 -8.39 -13.59 -48.21
N ASP A 209 -7.97 -12.39 -47.78
CA ASP A 209 -8.28 -11.03 -48.33
C ASP A 209 -9.71 -10.50 -48.00
N GLU A 210 -10.03 -9.22 -47.78
CA GLU A 210 -9.37 -7.90 -47.99
C GLU A 210 -9.60 -6.94 -46.78
N THR A 211 -8.86 -5.82 -46.79
CA THR A 211 -9.06 -4.49 -46.15
C THR A 211 -10.46 -4.14 -45.58
N PHE A 212 -10.58 -3.45 -44.44
CA PHE A 212 -10.26 -2.01 -44.28
C PHE A 212 -10.08 -1.57 -42.82
#